data_AF-A0A8T4FB79-F1
#
_entry.id   AF-A0A8T4FB79-F1
#
_cell.length_a   1.000
_cell.length_b   1.000
_cell.length_c   1.000
_cell.angle_alpha   90.00
_cell.angle_beta   90.00
_cell.angle_gamma   90.00
#
_symmetry.space_group_name_H-M   'P 1'
#
loop_
_entity.id
_entity.type
_entity.pdbx_description
1 polymer ?
#
loop_
_entity_poly.entity_id
_entity_poly.type
_entity_poly.pdbx_seq_one_letter_code
_entity_poly.pdbx_strand_id
1 'polypeptide(L)'
;MSNESNQRTGLSRRALLGAGASGAVILTTAALSVTTATPASASQSGWLWCNQCQSLWWPGNGFQVRCPKGPGWLHNSTGSGRYVVNDERSNDGGQSGWRWCAYCQALWFAGNGDRGYCTINGAGGHTSAGSRNYRVVQGLTTSDQDGWAWCRQCDGLWYFLNGTGGYCAFQGGGFSHSILGSGGYALNQN
;
A
#
# COMPACT_ATOMS: atom_id res chain seq x y z
N MET A 1 -47.84 51.55 13.78
CA MET A 1 -48.22 50.12 13.69
C MET A 1 -46.94 49.33 13.83
N SER A 2 -46.82 48.65 14.96
CA SER A 2 -45.68 47.86 15.40
C SER A 2 -45.48 46.65 14.50
N ASN A 3 -44.24 46.31 14.14
CA ASN A 3 -43.74 44.95 14.33
C ASN A 3 -42.20 44.90 14.24
N GLU A 4 -41.63 44.13 15.15
CA GLU A 4 -40.21 43.83 15.31
C GLU A 4 -39.79 42.66 14.39
N SER A 5 -38.51 42.25 14.55
CA SER A 5 -37.77 41.17 13.88
C SER A 5 -37.01 41.64 12.62
N ASN A 6 -35.72 41.40 12.44
CA ASN A 6 -34.78 40.53 13.14
C ASN A 6 -33.37 41.02 12.76
N GLN A 7 -32.54 41.29 13.76
CA GLN A 7 -31.19 40.73 13.94
C GLN A 7 -30.46 40.35 12.61
N ARG A 8 -29.29 40.87 12.23
CA ARG A 8 -28.09 41.17 13.01
C ARG A 8 -27.08 41.83 12.06
N THR A 9 -26.47 42.92 12.53
CA THR A 9 -25.02 43.22 12.48
C THR A 9 -24.22 42.71 11.26
N GLY A 10 -23.55 43.53 10.47
CA GLY A 10 -22.98 44.82 10.80
C GLY A 10 -21.50 44.84 10.36
N LEU A 11 -21.24 45.70 9.38
CA LEU A 11 -20.04 46.54 9.23
C LEU A 11 -18.71 45.88 8.85
N SER A 12 -18.48 45.99 7.53
CA SER A 12 -17.23 46.36 6.87
C SER A 12 -16.29 47.25 7.69
N ARG A 13 -14.99 47.00 7.50
CA ARG A 13 -13.84 47.50 8.26
C ARG A 13 -13.70 49.02 8.11
N ARG A 14 -14.03 49.78 9.16
CA ARG A 14 -13.67 51.21 9.26
C ARG A 14 -12.19 51.36 9.61
N ALA A 15 -11.48 52.08 8.74
CA ALA A 15 -10.23 52.74 9.09
C ALA A 15 -10.52 53.88 10.09
N LEU A 16 -9.72 53.98 11.15
CA LEU A 16 -9.60 55.15 12.00
C LEU A 16 -8.17 55.19 12.57
N LEU A 17 -7.39 56.15 12.08
CA LEU A 17 -6.14 56.60 12.68
C LEU A 17 -6.48 57.56 13.84
N GLY A 18 -5.76 57.47 14.95
CA GLY A 18 -5.87 58.43 16.05
C GLY A 18 -4.99 58.11 17.27
N ALA A 19 -3.77 58.64 17.24
CA ALA A 19 -2.87 59.06 18.33
C ALA A 19 -2.88 58.37 19.73
N GLY A 20 -1.74 57.75 20.06
CA GLY A 20 -0.86 58.15 21.18
C GLY A 20 -1.28 57.90 22.63
N ALA A 21 -0.68 56.89 23.27
CA ALA A 21 -0.20 56.94 24.67
C ALA A 21 0.79 55.79 24.92
N SER A 22 1.91 56.11 25.58
CA SER A 22 3.01 55.20 25.92
C SER A 22 2.55 54.11 26.87
N GLY A 23 2.59 52.86 26.41
CA GLY A 23 2.42 51.66 27.23
C GLY A 23 3.15 50.51 26.55
N ALA A 24 4.01 49.81 27.29
CA ALA A 24 4.72 48.65 26.79
C ALA A 24 3.70 47.55 26.43
N VAL A 25 3.35 47.45 25.15
CA VAL A 25 2.53 46.34 24.65
C VAL A 25 3.47 45.16 24.49
N ILE A 26 3.48 44.27 25.46
CA ILE A 26 4.05 42.94 25.29
C ILE A 26 3.13 42.22 24.29
N LEU A 27 3.49 42.29 23.00
CA LEU A 27 2.90 41.48 21.95
C LEU A 27 3.35 40.04 22.17
N THR A 28 2.65 39.31 23.03
CA THR A 28 2.74 37.85 23.01
C THR A 28 2.08 37.38 21.72
N THR A 29 2.84 37.25 20.65
CA THR A 29 2.40 36.53 19.46
C THR A 29 2.18 35.08 19.87
N ALA A 30 0.93 34.71 20.14
CA ALA A 30 0.56 33.31 20.21
C ALA A 30 0.77 32.73 18.80
N ALA A 31 1.90 32.07 18.59
CA ALA A 31 2.12 31.30 17.39
C ALA A 31 1.07 30.17 17.38
N LEU A 32 0.10 30.27 16.47
CA LEU A 32 -0.78 29.14 16.18
C LEU A 32 0.08 28.06 15.54
N SER A 33 0.50 27.09 16.34
CA SER A 33 1.08 25.85 15.85
C SER A 33 0.00 25.14 15.04
N VAL A 34 0.01 25.32 13.73
CA VAL A 34 -0.71 24.44 12.81
C VAL A 34 -0.04 23.08 12.95
N THR A 35 -0.58 22.23 13.81
CA THR A 35 -0.23 20.81 13.83
C THR A 35 -0.72 20.25 12.50
N THR A 36 0.16 20.18 11.51
CA THR A 36 -0.10 19.39 10.31
C THR A 36 -0.41 17.99 10.78
N ALA A 37 -1.68 17.57 10.64
CA ALA A 37 -2.04 16.18 10.86
C ALA A 37 -1.11 15.34 10.00
N THR A 38 -0.36 14.42 10.62
CA THR A 38 0.38 13.40 9.89
C THR A 38 -0.60 12.76 8.92
N PRO A 39 -0.33 12.74 7.60
CA PRO A 39 -1.22 12.08 6.66
C PRO A 39 -1.38 10.65 7.17
N ALA A 40 -2.62 10.23 7.39
CA ALA A 40 -2.90 8.84 7.70
C ALA A 40 -2.31 8.00 6.56
N SER A 41 -1.26 7.23 6.86
CA SER A 41 -0.65 6.34 5.90
C SER A 41 -1.71 5.33 5.47
N ALA A 42 -2.21 5.49 4.25
CA ALA A 42 -3.36 4.75 3.77
C ALA A 42 -2.95 3.32 3.40
N SER A 43 -2.87 2.42 4.38
CA SER A 43 -2.64 1.00 4.08
C SER A 43 -3.83 0.36 3.37
N GLN A 44 -3.57 -0.67 2.58
CA GLN A 44 -4.61 -1.45 1.91
C GLN A 44 -4.73 -2.81 2.61
N SER A 45 -5.85 -3.04 3.28
CA SER A 45 -6.18 -4.31 3.92
C SER A 45 -6.99 -5.22 3.00
N GLY A 46 -6.90 -6.53 3.22
CA GLY A 46 -7.70 -7.52 2.51
C GLY A 46 -6.95 -8.28 1.41
N TRP A 47 -5.63 -8.12 1.34
CA TRP A 47 -4.77 -8.99 0.55
C TRP A 47 -4.82 -10.41 1.11
N LEU A 48 -4.69 -11.40 0.22
CA LEU A 48 -4.75 -12.81 0.57
C LEU A 48 -3.49 -13.51 0.09
N TRP A 49 -3.11 -14.56 0.82
CA TRP A 49 -2.11 -15.52 0.39
C TRP A 49 -2.78 -16.66 -0.37
N CYS A 50 -2.10 -17.16 -1.40
CA CYS A 50 -2.54 -18.34 -2.15
C CYS A 50 -1.72 -19.57 -1.74
N ASN A 51 -2.37 -20.62 -1.24
CA ASN A 51 -1.68 -21.84 -0.78
C ASN A 51 -1.07 -22.69 -1.91
N GLN A 52 -1.39 -22.41 -3.17
CA GLN A 52 -0.81 -23.09 -4.33
C GLN A 52 0.46 -22.37 -4.80
N CYS A 53 0.34 -21.10 -5.20
CA CYS A 53 1.45 -20.34 -5.76
C CYS A 53 2.28 -19.61 -4.73
N GLN A 54 1.87 -19.63 -3.46
CA GLN A 54 2.50 -18.91 -2.33
C GLN A 54 2.51 -17.39 -2.44
N SER A 55 1.95 -16.83 -3.50
CA SER A 55 1.96 -15.38 -3.76
C SER A 55 0.89 -14.66 -2.96
N LEU A 56 1.20 -13.42 -2.60
CA LEU A 56 0.20 -12.45 -2.14
C LEU A 56 -0.57 -11.92 -3.34
N TRP A 57 -1.90 -11.91 -3.24
CA TRP A 57 -2.79 -11.44 -4.30
C TRP A 57 -3.96 -10.63 -3.76
N TRP A 58 -4.46 -9.71 -4.59
CA TRP A 58 -5.63 -8.92 -4.28
C TRP A 58 -6.89 -9.61 -4.82
N PRO A 59 -7.88 -9.97 -3.97
CA PRO A 59 -9.07 -10.67 -4.43
C PRO A 59 -9.90 -9.91 -5.49
N GLY A 60 -9.81 -8.58 -5.50
CA GLY A 60 -10.51 -7.73 -6.47
C GLY A 60 -12.00 -8.08 -6.57
N ASN A 61 -12.53 -7.89 -7.77
CA ASN A 61 -13.93 -8.10 -8.13
C ASN A 61 -14.12 -9.28 -9.13
N GLY A 62 -13.17 -10.22 -9.15
CA GLY A 62 -13.40 -11.59 -9.66
C GLY A 62 -13.04 -11.92 -11.11
N PHE A 63 -12.58 -10.97 -11.94
CA PHE A 63 -12.54 -11.21 -13.40
C PHE A 63 -11.19 -11.62 -14.01
N GLN A 64 -10.05 -11.49 -13.32
CA GLN A 64 -8.74 -11.85 -13.89
C GLN A 64 -7.78 -12.41 -12.85
N VAL A 65 -8.21 -13.45 -12.15
CA VAL A 65 -7.41 -14.16 -11.15
C VAL A 65 -6.67 -15.29 -11.87
N ARG A 66 -5.37 -15.15 -12.14
CA ARG A 66 -4.56 -16.19 -12.83
C ARG A 66 -3.38 -16.63 -11.96
N CYS A 67 -3.71 -17.58 -11.09
CA CYS A 67 -2.78 -18.43 -10.36
C CYS A 67 -2.06 -19.37 -11.34
N PRO A 68 -0.72 -19.51 -11.29
CA PRO A 68 0.03 -20.39 -12.19
C PRO A 68 -0.37 -21.87 -12.18
N LYS A 69 -1.03 -22.36 -11.12
CA LYS A 69 -1.37 -23.78 -10.96
C LYS A 69 -2.74 -24.07 -10.34
N GLY A 70 -3.53 -23.03 -10.04
CA GLY A 70 -4.84 -23.22 -9.43
C GLY A 70 -5.83 -23.92 -10.37
N PRO A 71 -6.80 -24.70 -9.86
CA PRO A 71 -7.90 -25.22 -10.66
C PRO A 71 -8.67 -24.05 -11.29
N GLY A 72 -8.94 -24.13 -12.58
CA GLY A 72 -9.55 -23.01 -13.33
C GLY A 72 -8.71 -21.73 -13.32
N TRP A 73 -7.40 -21.84 -13.02
CA TRP A 73 -6.47 -20.73 -12.83
C TRP A 73 -6.73 -19.84 -11.61
N LEU A 74 -7.54 -20.27 -10.64
CA LEU A 74 -7.93 -19.43 -9.50
C LEU A 74 -6.92 -19.51 -8.35
N HIS A 75 -6.73 -18.39 -7.65
CA HIS A 75 -6.02 -18.41 -6.36
C HIS A 75 -6.86 -19.13 -5.31
N ASN A 76 -6.20 -19.85 -4.41
CA ASN A 76 -6.84 -20.59 -3.31
C ASN A 76 -6.35 -20.01 -1.97
N SER A 77 -7.24 -19.36 -1.24
CA SER A 77 -6.94 -18.71 0.04
C SER A 77 -7.20 -19.59 1.26
N THR A 78 -7.38 -20.91 1.11
CA THR A 78 -7.54 -21.81 2.25
C THR A 78 -6.31 -21.74 3.14
N GLY A 79 -6.51 -21.36 4.41
CA GLY A 79 -5.45 -21.15 5.39
C GLY A 79 -4.83 -19.75 5.37
N SER A 80 -5.32 -18.83 4.53
CA SER A 80 -4.85 -17.44 4.51
C SER A 80 -5.50 -16.60 5.62
N GLY A 81 -4.69 -15.82 6.33
CA GLY A 81 -5.17 -14.60 7.00
C GLY A 81 -5.46 -13.47 6.01
N ARG A 82 -5.88 -12.30 6.50
CA ARG A 82 -5.92 -11.08 5.68
C ARG A 82 -4.66 -10.27 5.93
N TYR A 83 -4.03 -9.84 4.86
CA TYR A 83 -2.81 -9.06 4.92
C TYR A 83 -3.07 -7.60 4.64
N VAL A 84 -2.22 -6.78 5.24
CA VAL A 84 -2.16 -5.35 5.00
C VAL A 84 -0.87 -5.04 4.24
N VAL A 85 -1.00 -4.28 3.16
CA VAL A 85 0.14 -3.75 2.40
C VAL A 85 0.10 -2.23 2.51
N ASN A 86 1.21 -1.64 2.91
CA ASN A 86 1.27 -0.21 3.23
C ASN A 86 1.40 0.63 1.96
N ASP A 87 0.85 1.86 1.96
CA ASP A 87 1.14 2.85 0.92
C ASP A 87 2.60 3.30 1.02
N GLU A 88 3.19 3.74 -0.10
CA GLU A 88 4.57 4.23 -0.16
C GLU A 88 4.90 5.30 0.89
N ARG A 89 3.89 6.11 1.28
CA ARG A 89 3.99 7.21 2.26
C ARG A 89 3.92 6.73 3.71
N SER A 90 3.82 5.43 3.96
CA SER A 90 3.97 4.88 5.31
C SER A 90 5.35 5.16 5.87
N ASN A 91 5.40 5.50 7.15
CA ASN A 91 6.64 5.69 7.92
C ASN A 91 7.24 4.37 8.41
N ASP A 92 6.57 3.25 8.13
CA ASP A 92 7.07 1.92 8.42
C ASP A 92 8.33 1.68 7.56
N GLY A 93 9.40 1.19 8.17
CA GLY A 93 10.60 0.82 7.41
C GLY A 93 10.27 -0.19 6.31
N GLY A 94 11.02 -0.22 5.22
CA GLY A 94 10.83 -1.21 4.16
C GLY A 94 11.11 -0.70 2.76
N GLN A 95 10.77 -1.52 1.78
CA GLN A 95 11.03 -1.25 0.37
C GLN A 95 9.77 -0.70 -0.29
N SER A 96 9.88 0.49 -0.90
CA SER A 96 8.86 1.05 -1.79
C SER A 96 9.02 0.51 -3.23
N GLY A 97 8.01 0.71 -4.08
CA GLY A 97 8.07 0.28 -5.48
C GLY A 97 7.33 -1.02 -5.75
N TRP A 98 6.58 -1.53 -4.77
CA TRP A 98 5.70 -2.67 -4.95
C TRP A 98 4.40 -2.22 -5.61
N ARG A 99 3.91 -3.04 -6.54
CA ARG A 99 2.75 -2.74 -7.38
C ARG A 99 1.83 -3.95 -7.42
N TRP A 100 0.54 -3.68 -7.48
CA TRP A 100 -0.47 -4.64 -7.86
C TRP A 100 -0.48 -4.81 -9.38
N CYS A 101 -0.62 -6.04 -9.85
CA CYS A 101 -0.78 -6.33 -11.27
C CYS A 101 -2.23 -6.62 -11.62
N ALA A 102 -2.85 -5.81 -12.49
CA ALA A 102 -4.23 -6.02 -12.92
C ALA A 102 -4.45 -7.34 -13.68
N TYR A 103 -3.41 -7.90 -14.29
CA TYR A 103 -3.51 -9.13 -15.06
C TYR A 103 -3.59 -10.40 -14.20
N CYS A 104 -2.78 -10.48 -13.15
CA CYS A 104 -2.67 -11.69 -12.32
C CYS A 104 -3.06 -11.45 -10.85
N GLN A 105 -3.40 -10.23 -10.48
CA GLN A 105 -3.72 -9.78 -9.12
C GLN A 105 -2.58 -9.85 -8.10
N ALA A 106 -1.40 -10.31 -8.49
CA ALA A 106 -0.27 -10.47 -7.58
C ALA A 106 0.36 -9.13 -7.22
N LEU A 107 0.94 -9.08 -6.01
CA LEU A 107 1.88 -8.03 -5.62
C LEU A 107 3.27 -8.36 -6.21
N TRP A 108 3.86 -7.42 -6.94
CA TRP A 108 5.15 -7.58 -7.59
C TRP A 108 6.02 -6.33 -7.40
N PHE A 109 7.33 -6.50 -7.48
CA PHE A 109 8.29 -5.42 -7.30
C PHE A 109 8.65 -4.76 -8.64
N ALA A 110 8.22 -3.52 -8.82
CA ALA A 110 8.44 -2.77 -10.07
C ALA A 110 9.79 -2.04 -10.15
N GLY A 111 10.59 -2.06 -9.09
CA GLY A 111 11.91 -1.42 -9.10
C GLY A 111 12.91 -2.03 -10.09
N ASN A 112 12.63 -3.25 -10.59
CA ASN A 112 13.41 -3.90 -11.64
C ASN A 112 12.87 -3.65 -13.08
N GLY A 113 11.79 -2.87 -13.21
CA GLY A 113 11.01 -2.73 -14.45
C GLY A 113 10.12 -3.95 -14.74
N ASP A 114 9.51 -3.99 -15.92
CA ASP A 114 8.54 -5.03 -16.32
C ASP A 114 9.21 -6.34 -16.79
N ARG A 115 10.24 -6.81 -16.07
CA ARG A 115 11.08 -7.95 -16.48
C ARG A 115 10.61 -9.30 -15.95
N GLY A 116 9.91 -9.31 -14.82
CA GLY A 116 9.39 -10.52 -14.19
C GLY A 116 8.26 -11.15 -14.99
N TYR A 117 8.25 -12.48 -15.07
CA TYR A 117 7.18 -13.21 -15.74
C TYR A 117 5.82 -12.99 -15.07
N CYS A 118 4.83 -12.61 -15.86
CA CYS A 118 3.42 -12.56 -15.48
C CYS A 118 2.65 -13.77 -16.04
N THR A 119 1.68 -14.31 -15.28
CA THR A 119 0.88 -15.48 -15.71
C THR A 119 0.02 -15.23 -16.96
N ILE A 120 -0.27 -13.96 -17.28
CA ILE A 120 -1.02 -13.56 -18.47
C ILE A 120 -0.09 -13.14 -19.61
N ASN A 121 0.84 -12.23 -19.32
CA ASN A 121 1.65 -11.55 -20.33
C ASN A 121 3.03 -12.22 -20.54
N GLY A 122 3.33 -13.28 -19.82
CA GLY A 122 4.60 -14.00 -19.88
C GLY A 122 5.78 -13.06 -19.62
N ALA A 123 6.78 -13.10 -20.49
CA ALA A 123 7.97 -12.24 -20.44
C ALA A 123 7.69 -10.76 -20.76
N GLY A 124 6.47 -10.42 -21.20
CA GLY A 124 6.04 -9.03 -21.37
C GLY A 124 5.80 -8.29 -20.05
N GLY A 125 5.94 -8.97 -18.91
CA GLY A 125 5.94 -8.32 -17.61
C GLY A 125 4.56 -8.13 -17.00
N HIS A 126 4.56 -7.56 -15.79
CA HIS A 126 3.36 -7.14 -15.09
C HIS A 126 2.91 -5.76 -15.55
N THR A 127 1.62 -5.45 -15.37
CA THR A 127 1.11 -4.09 -15.54
C THR A 127 0.99 -3.39 -14.20
N SER A 128 1.19 -2.09 -14.16
CA SER A 128 0.94 -1.24 -12.98
C SER A 128 -0.34 -0.40 -13.13
N ALA A 129 -1.12 -0.61 -14.19
CA ALA A 129 -2.36 0.09 -14.47
C ALA A 129 -3.35 -0.07 -13.30
N GLY A 130 -3.84 1.05 -12.77
CA GLY A 130 -4.76 1.07 -11.63
C GLY A 130 -4.13 0.76 -10.26
N SER A 131 -2.83 0.45 -10.21
CA SER A 131 -2.14 0.19 -8.95
C SER A 131 -1.77 1.47 -8.20
N ARG A 132 -1.77 1.40 -6.87
CA ARG A 132 -1.04 2.35 -6.00
C ARG A 132 0.43 1.95 -5.93
N ASN A 133 1.27 2.80 -5.35
CA ASN A 133 2.64 2.41 -5.01
C ASN A 133 2.66 1.95 -3.56
N TYR A 134 3.15 0.76 -3.34
CA TYR A 134 3.14 0.11 -2.05
C TYR A 134 4.55 0.05 -1.46
N ARG A 135 4.59 0.00 -0.13
CA ARG A 135 5.74 -0.35 0.67
C ARG A 135 5.51 -1.71 1.32
N VAL A 136 6.49 -2.59 1.22
CA VAL A 136 6.54 -3.86 1.95
C VAL A 136 7.67 -3.77 2.97
N VAL A 137 7.38 -4.14 4.22
CA VAL A 137 8.32 -4.07 5.33
C VAL A 137 9.51 -5.00 5.07
N GLN A 138 10.72 -4.50 5.30
CA GLN A 138 11.95 -5.30 5.28
C GLN A 138 12.48 -5.43 6.71
N GLY A 139 12.71 -6.67 7.16
CA GLY A 139 13.04 -6.97 8.55
C GLY A 139 11.81 -7.28 9.43
N LEU A 140 12.07 -7.56 10.71
CA LEU A 140 11.04 -7.97 11.67
C LEU A 140 10.55 -6.77 12.48
N THR A 141 9.25 -6.52 12.47
CA THR A 141 8.58 -5.80 13.56
C THR A 141 7.83 -6.81 14.42
N THR A 142 7.50 -6.46 15.66
CA THR A 142 6.88 -7.41 16.61
C THR A 142 5.47 -7.86 16.21
N SER A 143 4.85 -7.24 15.21
CA SER A 143 3.47 -7.48 14.77
C SER A 143 3.33 -8.06 13.37
N ASP A 144 4.43 -8.17 12.61
CA ASP A 144 4.38 -8.60 11.22
C ASP A 144 4.74 -10.08 11.07
N GLN A 145 4.01 -10.79 10.22
CA GLN A 145 4.39 -12.14 9.80
C GLN A 145 5.60 -12.04 8.87
N ASP A 146 6.69 -12.69 9.26
CA ASP A 146 7.90 -12.82 8.45
C ASP A 146 7.75 -13.94 7.40
N GLY A 147 8.86 -14.37 6.81
CA GLY A 147 8.83 -15.47 5.84
C GLY A 147 8.34 -15.09 4.45
N TRP A 148 8.32 -13.79 4.12
CA TRP A 148 8.05 -13.31 2.76
C TRP A 148 9.33 -13.02 2.02
N ALA A 149 9.31 -13.33 0.72
CA ALA A 149 10.44 -13.19 -0.19
C ALA A 149 10.00 -12.63 -1.54
N TRP A 150 10.93 -11.95 -2.20
CA TRP A 150 10.84 -11.58 -3.61
C TRP A 150 11.40 -12.71 -4.48
N CYS A 151 10.75 -13.01 -5.60
CA CYS A 151 11.24 -13.98 -6.57
C CYS A 151 11.82 -13.30 -7.80
N ARG A 152 13.10 -13.53 -8.09
CA ARG A 152 13.80 -12.90 -9.23
C ARG A 152 13.32 -13.27 -10.63
N GLN A 153 12.47 -14.29 -10.75
CA GLN A 153 11.97 -14.76 -12.05
C GLN A 153 10.62 -14.14 -12.42
N CYS A 154 9.76 -13.90 -11.43
CA CYS A 154 8.43 -13.33 -11.62
C CYS A 154 8.25 -11.95 -10.99
N ASP A 155 9.27 -11.43 -10.30
CA ASP A 155 9.22 -10.23 -9.46
C ASP A 155 8.15 -10.24 -8.36
N GLY A 156 7.48 -11.37 -8.14
CA GLY A 156 6.37 -11.50 -7.19
C GLY A 156 6.84 -11.65 -5.74
N LEU A 157 6.01 -11.15 -4.81
CA LEU A 157 6.13 -11.45 -3.39
C LEU A 157 5.50 -12.82 -3.10
N TRP A 158 6.20 -13.69 -2.37
CA TRP A 158 5.74 -15.03 -2.03
C TRP A 158 6.16 -15.43 -0.61
N TYR A 159 5.37 -16.28 0.02
CA TYR A 159 5.65 -16.84 1.34
C TYR A 159 6.47 -18.12 1.21
N PHE A 160 7.66 -18.17 1.81
CA PHE A 160 8.62 -19.26 1.57
C PHE A 160 8.75 -20.25 2.74
N LEU A 161 8.30 -19.90 3.94
CA LEU A 161 8.47 -20.73 5.14
C LEU A 161 7.50 -21.92 5.22
N ASN A 162 6.62 -22.12 4.24
CA ASN A 162 5.74 -23.30 4.19
C ASN A 162 6.41 -24.55 3.60
N GLY A 163 7.66 -24.44 3.12
CA GLY A 163 8.45 -25.56 2.61
C GLY A 163 8.07 -26.08 1.22
N THR A 164 7.05 -25.52 0.55
CA THR A 164 6.62 -26.02 -0.78
C THR A 164 7.27 -25.29 -1.96
N GLY A 165 7.91 -24.14 -1.71
CA GLY A 165 8.50 -23.28 -2.75
C GLY A 165 7.47 -22.52 -3.61
N GLY A 166 6.21 -22.99 -3.66
CA GLY A 166 5.10 -22.41 -4.42
C GLY A 166 5.29 -22.43 -5.94
N TYR A 167 4.19 -22.42 -6.70
CA TYR A 167 4.26 -22.32 -8.16
C TYR A 167 4.54 -20.88 -8.62
N CYS A 168 5.70 -20.68 -9.22
CA CYS A 168 6.14 -19.43 -9.86
C CYS A 168 5.54 -19.28 -11.26
N ALA A 169 5.25 -18.04 -11.65
CA ALA A 169 4.75 -17.72 -13.00
C ALA A 169 5.81 -17.85 -14.11
N PHE A 170 7.07 -18.12 -13.75
CA PHE A 170 8.17 -18.29 -14.70
C PHE A 170 7.81 -19.33 -15.76
N GLN A 171 7.96 -18.93 -17.03
CA GLN A 171 7.63 -19.75 -18.20
C GLN A 171 6.24 -20.41 -18.15
N GLY A 172 5.25 -19.74 -17.55
CA GLY A 172 3.85 -20.19 -17.58
C GLY A 172 3.43 -21.19 -16.49
N GLY A 173 4.24 -21.42 -15.43
CA GLY A 173 3.72 -22.06 -14.21
C GLY A 173 4.30 -23.41 -13.79
N GLY A 174 5.53 -23.76 -14.18
CA GLY A 174 6.13 -25.08 -13.91
C GLY A 174 7.24 -25.10 -12.85
N PHE A 175 7.64 -23.96 -12.31
CA PHE A 175 8.85 -23.81 -11.49
C PHE A 175 8.52 -23.32 -10.09
N SER A 176 9.39 -23.62 -9.13
CA SER A 176 9.31 -23.03 -7.79
C SER A 176 9.84 -21.60 -7.78
N HIS A 177 9.39 -20.79 -6.83
CA HIS A 177 10.00 -19.47 -6.62
C HIS A 177 11.47 -19.61 -6.19
N SER A 178 12.29 -18.62 -6.56
CA SER A 178 13.69 -18.55 -6.15
C SER A 178 13.85 -17.55 -5.01
N ILE A 179 14.52 -17.99 -3.94
CA ILE A 179 14.91 -17.12 -2.81
C ILE A 179 16.20 -16.33 -3.11
N LEU A 180 16.93 -16.68 -4.17
CA LEU A 180 18.26 -16.13 -4.46
C LEU A 180 18.17 -14.63 -4.75
N GLY A 181 18.91 -13.84 -3.98
CA GLY A 181 18.95 -12.38 -4.10
C GLY A 181 17.77 -11.67 -3.44
N SER A 182 16.88 -12.38 -2.76
CA SER A 182 15.80 -11.77 -1.98
C SER A 182 16.32 -11.26 -0.63
N GLY A 183 15.83 -10.10 -0.21
CA GLY A 183 15.78 -9.73 1.21
C GLY A 183 14.67 -10.50 1.94
N GLY A 184 14.65 -10.37 3.27
CA GLY A 184 13.52 -10.84 4.09
C GLY A 184 12.45 -9.75 4.20
N TYR A 185 11.21 -10.11 3.90
CA TYR A 185 10.06 -9.23 4.01
C TYR A 185 9.09 -9.73 5.07
N ALA A 186 8.29 -8.80 5.59
CA ALA A 186 7.22 -9.09 6.52
C ALA A 186 5.93 -8.38 6.10
N LEU A 187 4.80 -8.98 6.45
CA LEU A 187 3.47 -8.42 6.22
C LEU A 187 2.64 -8.49 7.50
N ASN A 188 1.92 -7.41 7.78
CA ASN A 188 0.96 -7.38 8.86
C ASN A 188 -0.28 -8.24 8.53
N GLN A 189 -0.75 -9.01 9.50
CA GLN A 189 -2.00 -9.78 9.43
C GLN A 189 -3.09 -9.13 10.29
N ASN A 190 -4.27 -8.89 9.71
CA ASN A 190 -5.46 -8.38 10.38
C ASN A 190 -6.59 -9.41 10.42
#